data_AF-A0AA38PMX9-F1
#
_entry.id   AF-A0AA38PMX9-F1
#
_cell.length_a   1.000
_cell.length_b   1.000
_cell.length_c   1.000
_cell.angle_alpha   90.00
_cell.angle_beta   90.00
_cell.angle_gamma   90.00
#
_symmetry.space_group_name_H-M   'P 1'
#
loop_
_entity.id
_entity.type
_entity.pdbx_description
1 polymer ?
#
loop_
_entity_poly.entity_id
_entity_poly.type
_entity_poly.pdbx_seq_one_letter_code
_entity_poly.pdbx_strand_id
1 'polypeptide(L)'
;SSYLKVALNTIQTSLAYGIHSRLKNAVDIICFNPPYVPTVSIEASKAQGLRGIEGSWAGGSDGMQVTNVFLGVVHELLSPKGRFYLVAVKENNIPEIQNIIVLARRAGREHLSIVRFEHISPSSA
;
A
#
# COMPACT_ATOMS: atom_id res chain seq x y z
N SER A 1 6.06 -31.81 -7.45
CA SER A 1 5.97 -30.62 -6.60
C SER A 1 4.50 -30.24 -6.47
N SER A 2 3.88 -30.47 -5.32
CA SER A 2 2.48 -30.13 -5.06
C SER A 2 2.39 -28.64 -4.71
N TYR A 3 2.08 -27.80 -5.69
CA TYR A 3 1.82 -26.39 -5.45
C TYR A 3 0.64 -26.24 -4.49
N LEU A 4 0.81 -25.45 -3.42
CA LEU A 4 -0.27 -25.00 -2.54
C LEU A 4 -1.30 -24.23 -3.38
N LYS A 5 -2.46 -24.83 -3.63
CA LYS A 5 -3.60 -24.13 -4.24
C LYS A 5 -4.29 -23.31 -3.16
N VAL A 6 -4.07 -22.00 -3.18
CA VAL A 6 -4.80 -21.05 -2.34
C VAL A 6 -5.96 -20.49 -3.15
N ALA A 7 -7.17 -20.54 -2.59
CA ALA A 7 -8.32 -19.88 -3.20
C ALA A 7 -8.18 -18.36 -3.05
N LEU A 8 -8.28 -17.62 -4.16
CA LEU A 8 -8.21 -16.16 -4.17
C LEU A 8 -9.55 -15.60 -4.64
N ASN A 9 -10.07 -14.62 -3.90
CA ASN A 9 -11.23 -13.84 -4.29
C ASN A 9 -10.75 -12.45 -4.74
N THR A 10 -10.94 -12.12 -6.02
CA THR A 10 -10.53 -10.85 -6.58
C THR A 10 -11.73 -9.92 -6.75
N ILE A 11 -11.50 -8.63 -6.52
CA ILE A 11 -12.52 -7.58 -6.69
C ILE A 11 -11.86 -6.45 -7.46
N GLN A 12 -12.47 -6.05 -8.57
CA GLN A 12 -12.05 -4.85 -9.28
C GLN A 12 -12.66 -3.62 -8.60
N THR A 13 -11.85 -2.87 -7.87
CA THR A 13 -12.27 -1.65 -7.16
C THR A 13 -11.11 -0.66 -7.12
N SER A 14 -11.41 0.61 -6.86
CA SER A 14 -10.38 1.56 -6.41
C SER A 14 -10.03 1.25 -4.96
N LEU A 15 -8.76 0.94 -4.70
CA LEU A 15 -8.22 0.62 -3.36
C LEU A 15 -9.16 -0.31 -2.57
N ALA A 16 -9.63 0.11 -1.39
CA ALA A 16 -10.55 -0.67 -0.56
C ALA A 16 -12.02 -0.26 -0.68
N TYR A 17 -12.38 0.64 -1.60
CA TYR A 17 -13.70 1.29 -1.63
C TYR A 17 -14.86 0.27 -1.65
N GLY A 18 -14.80 -0.73 -2.52
CA GLY A 18 -15.85 -1.76 -2.64
C GLY A 18 -15.96 -2.74 -1.47
N ILE A 19 -15.02 -2.72 -0.51
CA ILE A 19 -14.99 -3.64 0.64
C ILE A 19 -14.92 -2.93 1.99
N HIS A 20 -14.74 -1.60 2.00
CA HIS A 20 -14.40 -0.82 3.19
C HIS A 20 -15.41 -1.00 4.33
N SER A 21 -16.71 -0.83 4.05
CA SER A 21 -17.75 -0.95 5.07
C SER A 21 -17.83 -2.35 5.68
N ARG A 22 -17.66 -3.39 4.86
CA ARG A 22 -17.77 -4.79 5.29
C ARG A 22 -16.54 -5.29 6.04
N LEU A 23 -15.37 -4.74 5.75
CA LEU A 23 -14.09 -5.16 6.33
C LEU A 23 -13.54 -4.17 7.37
N LYS A 24 -14.39 -3.27 7.87
CA LYS A 24 -14.00 -2.32 8.90
C LYS A 24 -13.48 -3.07 10.14
N ASN A 25 -12.28 -2.73 10.59
CA ASN A 25 -11.58 -3.33 11.72
C ASN A 25 -11.46 -4.87 11.68
N ALA A 26 -11.42 -5.46 10.48
CA ALA A 26 -11.52 -6.91 10.30
C ALA A 26 -10.34 -7.54 9.55
N VAL A 27 -9.38 -6.74 9.08
CA VAL A 27 -8.26 -7.23 8.26
C VAL A 27 -7.00 -7.40 9.11
N ASP A 28 -6.57 -8.65 9.30
CA ASP A 28 -5.37 -8.94 10.10
C ASP A 28 -4.06 -8.64 9.35
N ILE A 29 -4.05 -8.81 8.02
CA ILE A 29 -2.87 -8.57 7.19
C ILE A 29 -3.28 -7.81 5.94
N ILE A 30 -2.66 -6.65 5.75
CA ILE A 30 -2.72 -5.89 4.50
C ILE A 30 -1.32 -5.86 3.90
N CYS A 31 -1.21 -6.23 2.63
CA CYS A 31 0.02 -6.07 1.85
C CYS A 31 -0.26 -5.12 0.69
N PHE A 32 0.57 -4.11 0.53
CA PHE A 32 0.44 -3.16 -0.58
C PHE A 32 1.80 -2.92 -1.24
N ASN A 33 1.88 -3.28 -2.51
CA ASN A 33 2.96 -2.90 -3.40
C ASN A 33 2.41 -1.82 -4.36
N PRO A 34 2.40 -0.54 -3.94
CA PRO A 34 1.76 0.52 -4.71
C PRO A 34 2.57 0.86 -5.98
N PRO A 35 2.01 1.67 -6.88
CA PRO A 35 2.83 2.42 -7.83
C PRO A 35 3.68 3.43 -7.06
N TYR A 36 4.95 3.11 -6.82
CA TYR A 36 5.86 3.88 -5.95
C TYR A 36 6.87 4.74 -6.72
N VAL A 37 6.85 4.75 -8.05
CA VAL A 37 7.84 5.50 -8.85
C VAL A 37 7.42 6.97 -8.92
N PRO A 38 8.31 7.92 -8.52
CA PRO A 38 8.05 9.34 -8.69
C PRO A 38 7.73 9.68 -10.16
N THR A 39 6.63 10.38 -10.37
CA THR A 39 6.11 10.73 -11.70
C THR A 39 5.37 12.05 -11.61
N VAL A 40 5.20 12.78 -12.72
CA VAL A 40 4.40 14.00 -12.70
C VAL A 40 2.96 13.67 -12.29
N SER A 41 2.37 14.43 -11.35
CA SER A 41 1.03 14.18 -10.80
C SER A 41 -0.06 13.96 -11.86
N ILE A 42 -0.01 14.76 -12.93
CA ILE A 42 -0.99 14.67 -14.02
C ILE A 42 -0.83 13.38 -14.82
N GLU A 43 0.40 12.89 -14.99
CA GLU A 43 0.69 11.64 -15.69
C GLU A 43 0.27 10.45 -14.84
N ALA A 44 0.55 10.47 -13.53
CA ALA A 44 0.06 9.46 -12.60
C ALA A 44 -1.47 9.40 -12.57
N SER A 45 -2.15 10.55 -12.50
CA SER A 45 -3.62 10.61 -12.54
C SER A 45 -4.19 10.05 -13.85
N LYS A 46 -3.56 10.39 -14.99
CA LYS A 46 -3.93 9.83 -16.30
C LYS A 46 -3.70 8.32 -16.35
N ALA A 47 -2.56 7.83 -15.84
CA ALA A 47 -2.24 6.41 -15.79
C ALA A 47 -3.29 5.61 -15.00
N GLN A 48 -3.73 6.13 -13.84
CA GLN A 48 -4.80 5.52 -13.04
C GLN A 48 -6.16 5.57 -13.76
N GLY A 49 -6.48 6.68 -14.42
CA GLY A 49 -7.74 6.84 -15.15
C GLY A 49 -7.86 5.97 -16.40
N LEU A 50 -6.78 5.85 -17.17
CA LEU A 50 -6.69 5.01 -18.37
C LEU A 50 -6.60 3.53 -18.04
N ARG A 51 -6.27 3.17 -16.79
CA ARG A 51 -6.07 1.78 -16.34
C ARG A 51 -5.03 1.04 -17.20
N GLY A 52 -4.05 1.80 -17.71
CA GLY A 52 -2.93 1.28 -18.48
C GLY A 52 -1.88 0.60 -17.60
N ILE A 53 -0.88 0.00 -18.24
CA ILE A 53 0.22 -0.67 -17.54
C ILE A 53 1.02 0.31 -16.67
N GLU A 54 1.03 1.58 -17.05
CA GLU A 54 1.66 2.69 -16.33
C GLU A 54 1.09 2.86 -14.92
N GLY A 55 -0.19 2.49 -14.72
CA GLY A 55 -0.84 2.52 -13.41
C GLY A 55 -0.19 1.58 -12.38
N SER A 56 0.66 0.65 -12.82
CA SER A 56 1.42 -0.25 -11.93
C SER A 56 2.66 0.38 -11.30
N TRP A 57 3.18 1.49 -11.85
CA TRP A 57 4.38 2.15 -11.31
C TRP A 57 4.23 3.66 -11.06
N ALA A 58 3.40 4.38 -11.83
CA ALA A 58 3.29 5.84 -11.77
C ALA A 58 2.63 6.30 -10.46
N GLY A 59 3.47 6.70 -9.49
CA GLY A 59 3.05 7.03 -8.12
C GLY A 59 2.82 8.52 -7.86
N GLY A 60 3.09 9.38 -8.84
CA GLY A 60 2.94 10.83 -8.69
C GLY A 60 4.08 11.46 -7.88
N SER A 61 3.83 12.61 -7.25
CA SER A 61 4.83 13.31 -6.43
C SER A 61 5.42 12.38 -5.37
N ASP A 62 6.74 12.27 -5.35
CA ASP A 62 7.52 11.37 -4.49
C ASP A 62 7.07 9.89 -4.55
N GLY A 63 6.30 9.50 -5.57
CA GLY A 63 5.73 8.17 -5.70
C GLY A 63 4.62 7.85 -4.70
N MET A 64 4.03 8.86 -4.04
CA MET A 64 3.17 8.67 -2.87
C MET A 64 1.70 9.05 -3.05
N GLN A 65 1.26 9.49 -4.24
CA GLN A 65 -0.13 9.97 -4.40
C GLN A 65 -1.16 8.87 -4.13
N VAL A 66 -0.98 7.69 -4.72
CA VAL A 66 -1.88 6.55 -4.50
C VAL A 66 -1.73 6.02 -3.07
N THR A 67 -0.49 5.93 -2.58
CA THR A 67 -0.17 5.45 -1.23
C THR A 67 -0.80 6.33 -0.15
N ASN A 68 -0.75 7.65 -0.28
CA ASN A 68 -1.32 8.61 0.67
C ASN A 68 -2.84 8.47 0.79
N VAL A 69 -3.54 8.25 -0.33
CA VAL A 69 -4.98 7.97 -0.29
C VAL A 69 -5.28 6.70 0.51
N PHE A 70 -4.48 5.65 0.33
CA PHE A 70 -4.67 4.41 1.06
C PHE A 70 -4.30 4.53 2.55
N LEU A 71 -3.20 5.22 2.87
CA LEU A 71 -2.81 5.51 4.26
C LEU A 71 -3.90 6.26 5.03
N GLY A 72 -4.68 7.12 4.35
CA GLY A 72 -5.82 7.82 4.95
C GLY A 72 -6.95 6.90 5.45
N VAL A 73 -7.08 5.68 4.90
CA VAL A 73 -8.19 4.76 5.23
C VAL A 73 -7.73 3.43 5.83
N VAL A 74 -6.43 3.10 5.76
CA VAL A 74 -5.92 1.78 6.16
C VAL A 74 -6.19 1.44 7.62
N HIS A 75 -6.17 2.44 8.50
CA HIS A 75 -6.44 2.27 9.93
C HIS A 75 -7.87 1.79 10.20
N GLU A 76 -8.85 2.17 9.36
CA GLU A 76 -10.23 1.71 9.49
C GLU A 76 -10.42 0.25 9.05
N LEU A 77 -9.47 -0.32 8.30
CA LEU A 77 -9.54 -1.69 7.81
C LEU A 77 -8.86 -2.68 8.74
N LEU A 78 -7.74 -2.28 9.34
CA LEU A 78 -6.92 -3.15 10.17
C LEU A 78 -7.68 -3.63 11.41
N SER A 79 -7.64 -4.93 11.69
CA SER A 79 -8.13 -5.46 12.96
C SER A 79 -7.29 -4.93 14.14
N PRO A 80 -7.72 -5.12 15.40
CA PRO A 80 -6.92 -4.73 16.57
C PRO A 80 -5.51 -5.37 16.62
N LYS A 81 -5.31 -6.50 15.92
CA LYS A 81 -4.01 -7.18 15.78
C LYS A 81 -3.41 -7.00 14.39
N GLY A 82 -4.04 -6.15 13.57
CA GLY A 82 -3.75 -5.96 12.17
C GLY A 82 -2.36 -5.40 11.93
N ARG A 83 -1.73 -5.88 10.86
CA ARG A 83 -0.44 -5.39 10.36
C ARG A 83 -0.59 -4.98 8.90
N PHE A 84 -0.03 -3.83 8.57
CA PHE A 84 0.05 -3.34 7.20
C PHE A 84 1.51 -3.34 6.72
N TYR A 85 1.77 -3.98 5.58
CA TYR A 85 3.09 -4.03 4.94
C TYR A 85 3.06 -3.28 3.62
N LEU A 86 3.96 -2.31 3.49
CA LEU A 86 4.09 -1.41 2.35
C LEU A 86 5.46 -1.60 1.70
N VAL A 87 5.49 -1.81 0.38
CA VAL A 87 6.72 -1.67 -0.40
C VAL A 87 6.98 -0.19 -0.64
N ALA A 88 8.21 0.26 -0.40
CA ALA A 88 8.64 1.62 -0.66
C ALA A 88 10.05 1.66 -1.28
N VAL A 89 10.36 2.74 -1.98
CA VAL A 89 11.71 3.12 -2.41
C VAL A 89 12.23 4.30 -1.57
N LYS A 90 13.53 4.57 -1.62
CA LYS A 90 14.19 5.66 -0.87
C LYS A 90 13.58 7.03 -1.17
N GLU A 91 13.07 7.22 -2.39
CA GLU A 91 12.44 8.45 -2.86
C GLU A 91 11.04 8.66 -2.24
N ASN A 92 10.41 7.62 -1.69
CA ASN A 92 9.10 7.75 -1.06
C ASN A 92 9.24 8.41 0.32
N ASN A 93 8.53 9.53 0.49
CA ASN A 93 8.43 10.21 1.77
C ASN A 93 7.36 9.56 2.67
N ILE A 94 7.67 8.40 3.24
CA ILE A 94 6.76 7.66 4.12
C ILE A 94 6.67 8.36 5.48
N PRO A 95 5.46 8.65 6.01
CA PRO A 95 5.32 9.23 7.35
C PRO A 95 5.94 8.32 8.42
N GLU A 96 6.79 8.86 9.29
CA GLU A 96 7.55 8.11 10.31
C GLU A 96 6.69 7.51 11.45
N ILE A 97 5.39 7.79 11.48
CA ILE A 97 4.52 7.43 12.61
C ILE A 97 4.29 5.92 12.66
N GLN A 98 4.74 5.29 13.75
CA GLN A 98 4.52 3.89 14.11
C GLN A 98 4.82 2.89 12.99
N ASN A 99 5.83 3.21 12.19
CA ASN A 99 6.33 2.36 11.15
C ASN A 99 7.71 1.81 11.54
N ILE A 100 8.04 0.62 11.05
CA ILE A 100 9.39 0.09 11.10
C ILE A 100 9.77 -0.52 9.75
N ILE A 101 11.03 -0.39 9.35
CA ILE A 101 11.56 -1.12 8.20
C ILE A 101 11.87 -2.55 8.65
N VAL A 102 11.14 -3.53 8.11
CA VAL A 102 11.30 -4.95 8.47
C VAL A 102 12.19 -5.71 7.48
N LEU A 103 12.35 -5.18 6.27
CA LEU A 103 13.22 -5.73 5.25
C LEU A 103 13.71 -4.61 4.34
N ALA A 104 14.96 -4.67 3.92
CA ALA A 104 15.52 -3.80 2.90
C ALA A 104 16.33 -4.62 1.90
N ARG A 105 16.25 -4.27 0.63
CA ARG A 105 17.05 -4.89 -0.43
C ARG A 105 17.38 -3.89 -1.52
N ARG A 106 18.47 -4.14 -2.23
CA ARG A 106 18.80 -3.42 -3.45
C ARG A 106 18.40 -4.25 -4.66
N ALA A 107 17.70 -3.63 -5.61
CA ALA A 107 17.34 -4.23 -6.89
C ALA A 107 17.79 -3.27 -8.01
N GLY A 108 18.91 -3.59 -8.67
CA GLY A 108 19.54 -2.68 -9.61
C GLY A 108 19.95 -1.35 -8.96
N ARG A 109 19.35 -0.25 -9.42
CA ARG A 109 19.58 1.10 -8.87
C ARG A 109 18.63 1.47 -7.73
N GLU A 110 17.56 0.70 -7.54
CA GLU A 110 16.53 0.99 -6.54
C GLU A 110 16.88 0.36 -5.20
N HIS A 111 16.65 1.13 -4.12
CA HIS A 111 16.71 0.65 -2.75
C HIS A 111 15.28 0.46 -2.26
N LEU A 112 14.83 -0.80 -2.22
CA LEU A 112 13.49 -1.17 -1.80
C LEU A 112 13.47 -1.49 -0.30
N SER A 113 12.44 -1.04 0.39
CA SER A 113 12.13 -1.39 1.77
C SER A 113 10.72 -1.96 1.89
N ILE A 114 10.54 -2.85 2.86
CA ILE A 114 9.24 -3.23 3.37
C ILE A 114 9.05 -2.50 4.68
N VAL A 115 8.08 -1.58 4.71
CA VAL A 115 7.68 -0.82 5.88
C VAL A 115 6.47 -1.51 6.50
N ARG A 116 6.53 -1.80 7.80
CA ARG A 116 5.43 -2.37 8.56
C ARG A 116 4.81 -1.30 9.45
N PHE A 117 3.49 -1.17 9.41
CA PHE A 117 2.67 -0.36 10.30
C PHE A 117 1.86 -1.25 11.25
N GLU A 118 1.60 -0.72 12.44
CA GLU A 118 0.77 -1.34 13.46
C GLU A 118 -0.61 -0.65 13.53
N HIS A 119 -1.67 -1.41 13.86
CA HIS A 119 -2.97 -0.80 14.16
C HIS A 119 -2.86 0.08 15.41
N ILE A 120 -3.17 1.37 15.28
CA ILE A 120 -3.20 2.31 16.40
C ILE A 120 -4.60 2.29 16.99
N SER A 121 -4.74 1.70 18.17
CA SER A 121 -5.95 1.89 18.96
C SER A 121 -6.08 3.37 19.35
N PRO A 122 -7.26 4.02 19.18
CA PRO A 122 -7.48 5.41 19.60
C PRO A 122 -7.21 5.68 21.10
N SER A 123 -7.13 4.63 21.92
CA SER A 123 -6.80 4.69 23.35
C SER A 123 -5.30 4.76 23.65
N SER A 124 -4.45 4.85 22.63
CA SER A 124 -2.98 4.82 22.75
C SER A 124 -2.31 6.18 22.47
N ALA A 125 -3.09 7.24 22.30
CA ALA A 125 -2.65 8.62 22.09
C ALA A 125 -3.04 9.52 23.25
#